data_AF-A0A533WGC8-F1
#
_entry.id   AF-A0A533WGC8-F1
#
_cell.length_a   1.000
_cell.length_b   1.000
_cell.length_c   1.000
_cell.angle_alpha   90.00
_cell.angle_beta   90.00
_cell.angle_gamma   90.00
#
_symmetry.space_group_name_H-M   'P 1'
#
loop_
_entity.id
_entity.type
_entity.pdbx_description
1 polymer ?
#
loop_
_entity_poly.entity_id
_entity_poly.type
_entity_poly.pdbx_seq_one_letter_code
_entity_poly.pdbx_strand_id
1 'polypeptide(L)'
;MGIFIAVVSAGFAVGSVAGGALTVLFGWRAVMFVNVPIGIAAVALSQKFLPDSGGWLKDRRLDLPGAVTVTSGLVLLVYGLTDGANVGFGALETYLPMGL
;
A
#
# COMPACT_ATOMS: atom_id res chain seq x y z
N MET A 1 -14.66 15.63 5.84
CA MET A 1 -14.16 14.91 4.64
C MET A 1 -13.55 15.84 3.59
N GLY A 2 -14.18 16.97 3.21
CA GLY A 2 -13.69 17.86 2.14
C GLY A 2 -12.26 18.38 2.28
N ILE A 3 -11.83 18.82 3.48
CA ILE A 3 -10.45 19.29 3.73
C ILE A 3 -9.44 18.16 3.53
N PHE A 4 -9.76 16.96 4.01
CA PHE A 4 -8.89 15.79 3.86
C PHE A 4 -8.69 15.45 2.39
N ILE A 5 -9.78 15.42 1.60
CA ILE A 5 -9.72 15.19 0.16
C ILE A 5 -8.91 16.31 -0.53
N ALA A 6 -9.12 17.57 -0.16
CA ALA A 6 -8.37 18.69 -0.74
C ALA A 6 -6.85 18.55 -0.50
N VAL A 7 -6.45 18.19 0.73
CA VAL A 7 -5.03 17.95 1.08
C VAL A 7 -4.46 16.77 0.30
N VAL A 8 -5.21 15.66 0.19
CA VAL A 8 -4.79 14.48 -0.58
C VAL A 8 -4.60 14.83 -2.05
N SER A 9 -5.58 15.47 -2.68
CA SER A 9 -5.53 15.86 -4.09
C SER A 9 -4.41 16.86 -4.38
N ALA A 10 -4.21 17.85 -3.50
CA ALA A 10 -3.09 18.79 -3.61
C ALA A 10 -1.75 18.06 -3.49
N GLY A 11 -1.62 17.11 -2.56
CA GLY A 11 -0.45 16.27 -2.40
C GLY A 11 -0.13 15.45 -3.65
N PHE A 12 -1.13 14.88 -4.31
CA PHE A 12 -0.95 14.16 -5.57
C PHE A 12 -0.46 15.07 -6.70
N ALA A 13 -1.05 16.26 -6.85
CA ALA A 13 -0.65 17.21 -7.88
C ALA A 13 0.80 17.67 -7.68
N VAL A 14 1.16 18.07 -6.47
CA VAL A 14 2.52 18.51 -6.12
C VAL A 14 3.50 17.35 -6.23
N GLY A 15 3.13 16.16 -5.77
CA GLY A 15 3.96 14.96 -5.80
C GLY A 15 4.31 14.50 -7.22
N SER A 16 3.38 14.59 -8.17
CA SER A 16 3.63 14.27 -9.58
C SER A 16 4.68 15.20 -10.20
N VAL A 17 4.55 16.51 -9.98
CA VAL A 17 5.48 17.52 -10.51
C VAL A 17 6.85 17.41 -9.83
N ALA A 18 6.88 17.33 -8.49
CA ALA A 18 8.11 17.20 -7.72
C ALA A 18 8.85 15.89 -8.02
N GLY A 19 8.12 14.77 -8.13
CA GLY A 19 8.67 13.46 -8.47
C GLY A 19 9.29 13.44 -9.88
N GLY A 20 8.65 14.09 -10.86
CA GLY A 20 9.22 14.30 -12.18
C GLY A 20 10.53 15.10 -12.13
N ALA A 21 10.54 16.23 -11.43
CA ALA A 21 11.73 17.06 -11.26
C ALA A 21 12.88 16.32 -10.55
N LEU A 22 12.59 15.58 -9.48
CA LEU A 22 13.55 14.75 -8.75
C LEU A 22 14.15 13.65 -9.64
N THR A 23 13.32 13.02 -10.48
CA THR A 23 13.78 11.98 -11.41
C THR A 23 14.73 12.55 -12.45
N VAL A 24 14.45 13.74 -12.98
CA VAL A 24 15.30 14.41 -13.97
C VAL A 24 16.63 14.88 -13.38
N LEU A 25 16.62 15.43 -12.16
CA LEU A 25 17.81 16.03 -11.55
C LEU A 25 18.72 15.00 -10.87
N PHE A 26 18.14 13.99 -10.19
CA PHE A 26 18.87 13.06 -9.32
C PHE A 26 18.62 11.59 -9.64
N GLY A 27 17.82 11.31 -10.68
CA GLY A 27 17.42 9.95 -11.06
C GLY A 27 16.26 9.41 -10.23
N TRP A 28 15.66 8.34 -10.72
CA TRP A 28 14.46 7.72 -10.12
C TRP A 28 14.63 7.31 -8.65
N ARG A 29 15.86 6.99 -8.24
CA ARG A 29 16.20 6.58 -6.86
C ARG A 29 15.92 7.69 -5.85
N ALA A 30 16.11 8.95 -6.25
CA ALA A 30 15.89 10.12 -5.39
C ALA A 30 14.43 10.26 -4.97
N VAL A 31 13.49 9.84 -5.82
CA VAL A 31 12.05 9.84 -5.49
C VAL A 31 11.76 8.90 -4.32
N MET A 32 12.44 7.76 -4.23
CA MET A 32 12.27 6.83 -3.11
C MET A 32 12.81 7.42 -1.80
N PHE A 33 13.88 8.20 -1.85
CA PHE A 33 14.43 8.87 -0.68
C PHE A 33 13.49 9.91 -0.08
N VAL A 34 12.50 10.43 -0.82
CA VAL A 34 11.46 11.32 -0.28
C VAL A 34 10.63 10.62 0.81
N ASN A 35 10.47 9.29 0.74
CA ASN A 35 9.74 8.54 1.77
C ASN A 35 10.49 8.48 3.11
N VAL A 36 11.82 8.55 3.10
CA VAL A 36 12.64 8.45 4.32
C VAL A 36 12.32 9.56 5.33
N PRO A 37 12.39 10.86 5.00
CA PRO A 37 12.04 11.93 5.93
C PRO A 37 10.56 11.90 6.33
N ILE A 38 9.66 11.51 5.43
CA ILE A 38 8.23 11.35 5.74
C ILE A 38 8.03 10.25 6.79
N GLY A 39 8.69 9.10 6.62
CA GLY A 39 8.65 8.00 7.57
C GLY A 39 9.22 8.39 8.94
N ILE A 40 10.34 9.12 8.97
CA ILE A 40 10.92 9.64 10.23
C ILE A 40 9.94 10.58 10.93
N ALA A 41 9.33 11.51 10.19
CA ALA A 41 8.34 12.43 10.74
C ALA A 41 7.11 11.66 11.29
N ALA A 42 6.62 10.66 10.55
CA ALA A 42 5.52 9.83 10.99
C ALA A 42 5.84 9.07 12.28
N VAL A 43 7.03 8.46 12.38
CA VAL A 43 7.50 7.78 13.60
C VAL A 43 7.60 8.77 14.77
N ALA A 44 8.26 9.90 14.58
CA ALA A 44 8.43 10.91 15.63
C ALA A 44 7.08 11.47 16.11
N LEU A 45 6.15 11.75 15.19
CA LEU A 45 4.80 12.19 15.51
C LEU A 45 4.01 11.09 16.21
N SER A 46 4.13 9.83 15.80
CA SER A 46 3.48 8.71 16.48
C SER A 46 3.98 8.60 17.92
N GLN A 47 5.30 8.63 18.17
CA GLN A 47 5.84 8.57 19.53
C GLN A 47 5.39 9.74 20.41
N LYS A 48 5.14 10.91 19.82
CA LYS A 48 4.74 12.12 20.56
C LYS A 48 3.24 12.22 20.82
N PHE A 49 2.41 11.83 19.86
CA PHE A 49 0.96 12.08 19.89
C PHE A 49 0.13 10.83 20.13
N LEU A 50 0.67 9.64 19.90
CA LEU A 50 -0.03 8.41 20.22
C LEU A 50 0.06 8.20 21.75
N PRO A 51 -1.07 8.23 22.48
CA PRO A 51 -1.06 7.91 23.90
C PRO A 51 -0.56 6.48 24.06
N ASP A 52 0.31 6.29 25.05
CA ASP A 52 0.92 5.00 25.40
C ASP A 52 -0.23 4.01 25.60
N SER A 53 -0.49 3.19 24.58
CA SER A 53 -1.68 2.35 24.52
C SER A 53 -1.38 1.14 25.40
N GLY A 54 -1.45 1.36 26.71
CA GLY A 54 -1.14 0.36 27.72
C GLY A 54 -1.85 -0.95 27.40
N GLY A 55 -1.07 -1.95 27.00
CA GLY A 55 -1.46 -3.35 27.08
C GLY A 55 -2.32 -3.94 25.96
N TRP A 56 -2.96 -3.18 25.06
CA TRP A 56 -3.89 -3.82 24.10
C TRP A 56 -3.21 -4.74 23.06
N LEU A 57 -1.96 -4.45 22.69
CA LEU A 57 -1.15 -5.32 21.83
C LEU A 57 -0.45 -6.45 22.59
N LYS A 58 -0.37 -6.40 23.93
CA LYS A 58 0.49 -7.29 24.72
C LYS A 58 -0.02 -8.75 24.73
N ASP A 59 -1.32 -8.94 24.48
CA ASP A 59 -1.99 -10.24 24.38
C ASP A 59 -2.51 -10.59 22.97
N ARG A 60 -2.32 -9.70 21.97
CA ARG A 60 -2.73 -10.02 20.60
C ARG A 60 -1.66 -10.85 19.91
N ARG A 61 -1.86 -12.17 19.92
CA ARG A 61 -1.14 -13.11 19.05
C ARG A 61 -1.30 -12.64 17.61
N LEU A 62 -0.18 -12.52 16.89
CA LEU A 62 -0.18 -12.25 15.46
C LEU A 62 -0.99 -13.36 14.76
N ASP A 63 -2.07 -12.97 14.09
CA ASP A 63 -2.90 -13.89 13.32
C ASP A 63 -2.21 -14.19 11.97
N LEU A 64 -1.16 -15.01 12.04
CA LEU A 64 -0.45 -15.51 10.86
C LEU A 64 -1.38 -16.21 9.87
N PRO A 65 -2.29 -17.13 10.26
CA PRO A 65 -3.15 -17.79 9.29
C PRO A 65 -4.13 -16.82 8.62
N GLY A 66 -4.71 -15.88 9.37
CA GLY A 66 -5.53 -14.81 8.78
C GLY A 66 -4.74 -13.93 7.80
N ALA A 67 -3.52 -13.55 8.16
CA ALA A 67 -2.64 -12.77 7.30
C ALA A 67 -2.30 -13.51 5.99
N VAL A 68 -1.98 -14.81 6.08
CA VAL A 68 -1.68 -15.64 4.90
C VAL A 68 -2.89 -15.77 3.99
N THR A 69 -4.06 -16.11 4.53
CA THR A 69 -5.30 -16.30 3.75
C THR A 69 -5.75 -15.01 3.06
N VAL A 70 -5.66 -13.87 3.73
CA VAL A 70 -5.99 -12.57 3.12
C VAL A 70 -4.98 -12.20 2.03
N THR A 71 -3.69 -12.44 2.27
CA THR A 71 -2.65 -12.14 1.29
C THR A 71 -2.79 -13.02 0.05
N SER A 72 -2.97 -14.34 0.23
CA SER A 72 -3.16 -15.26 -0.88
C SER A 72 -4.45 -14.97 -1.64
N GLY A 73 -5.56 -14.72 -0.95
CA GLY A 73 -6.83 -14.35 -1.58
C GLY A 73 -6.72 -13.08 -2.42
N LEU A 74 -6.02 -12.05 -1.92
CA LEU A 74 -5.79 -10.82 -2.67
C LEU A 74 -4.90 -11.07 -3.90
N VAL A 75 -3.84 -11.86 -3.76
CA VAL A 75 -2.95 -12.23 -4.88
C VAL A 75 -3.74 -12.98 -5.96
N LEU A 76 -4.54 -13.97 -5.58
CA LEU A 76 -5.36 -14.75 -6.50
C LEU A 76 -6.42 -13.89 -7.19
N LEU A 77 -7.04 -12.95 -6.45
CA LEU A 77 -8.02 -12.02 -7.00
C LEU A 77 -7.37 -11.07 -8.03
N VAL A 78 -6.23 -10.45 -7.69
CA VAL A 78 -5.49 -9.57 -8.59
C VAL A 78 -5.00 -10.34 -9.81
N TYR A 79 -4.49 -11.56 -9.62
CA TYR A 79 -4.07 -12.44 -10.69
C TYR A 79 -5.24 -12.76 -11.62
N GLY A 80 -6.38 -13.22 -11.10
CA GLY A 80 -7.56 -13.54 -11.92
C GLY A 80 -8.12 -12.33 -12.67
N LEU A 81 -8.07 -11.13 -12.08
CA LEU A 81 -8.50 -9.89 -12.75
C LEU A 81 -7.53 -9.46 -13.86
N THR A 82 -6.23 -9.67 -13.67
CA THR A 82 -5.17 -9.32 -14.63
C THR A 82 -5.10 -10.34 -15.78
N ASP A 83 -5.24 -11.63 -15.45
CA ASP A 83 -5.17 -12.72 -16.42
C ASP A 83 -6.48 -12.85 -17.23
N GLY A 84 -7.64 -12.66 -16.58
CA GLY A 84 -8.93 -12.61 -17.26
C GLY A 84 -9.04 -11.49 -18.31
N ALA A 85 -8.25 -10.41 -18.17
CA ALA A 85 -8.13 -9.36 -19.16
C ALA A 85 -7.29 -9.74 -20.40
N ASN A 86 -6.45 -10.77 -20.30
CA ASN A 86 -5.55 -11.22 -21.38
C ASN A 86 -6.06 -12.47 -22.12
N VAL A 87 -6.66 -13.45 -21.42
CA VAL A 87 -7.01 -14.76 -22.02
C VAL A 87 -8.50 -14.97 -22.32
N GLY A 88 -9.38 -14.07 -21.86
CA GLY A 88 -10.83 -14.18 -22.01
C GLY A 88 -11.45 -15.17 -21.02
N PHE A 89 -12.66 -14.86 -20.52
CA PHE A 89 -13.37 -15.54 -19.44
C PHE A 89 -13.75 -17.03 -19.67
N GLY A 90 -13.20 -17.70 -20.69
CA GLY A 90 -13.57 -19.06 -21.10
C GLY A 90 -12.46 -20.12 -21.06
N ALA A 91 -11.23 -19.78 -20.66
CA ALA A 91 -10.13 -20.76 -20.61
C ALA A 91 -10.13 -21.56 -19.30
N LEU A 92 -9.94 -22.89 -19.41
CA LEU A 92 -9.90 -23.85 -18.29
C LEU A 92 -8.84 -23.52 -17.22
N GLU A 93 -7.88 -22.64 -17.52
CA GLU A 93 -6.82 -22.23 -16.60
C GLU A 93 -7.27 -21.19 -15.55
N THR A 94 -8.42 -20.53 -15.75
CA THR A 94 -9.02 -19.56 -14.79
C THR A 94 -9.66 -20.26 -13.58
N TYR A 95 -10.02 -21.54 -13.68
CA TYR A 95 -10.77 -22.24 -12.62
C TYR A 95 -9.88 -22.90 -11.56
N LEU A 96 -8.62 -23.21 -11.87
CA LEU A 96 -7.70 -23.86 -10.93
C LEU A 96 -7.43 -23.03 -9.65
N PRO A 97 -7.22 -21.70 -9.72
CA PRO A 97 -6.90 -20.90 -8.54
C PRO A 97 -8.13 -20.39 -7.77
N MET A 98 -9.34 -20.49 -8.33
CA MET A 98 -10.58 -20.05 -7.66
C MET A 98 -11.30 -21.18 -6.90
N GLY A 99 -10.86 -22.43 -7.08
CA GLY A 99 -11.47 -23.62 -6.48
C GLY A 99 -10.69 -24.28 -5.34
N LEU A 100 -9.58 -23.69 -4.89
CA LEU A 100 -8.73 -24.18 -3.79
C LEU A 100 -8.70 -23.20 -2.62
#